data_AF-A0A3B8I3S8-F1
#
_entry.id   AF-A0A3B8I3S8-F1
#
_cell.length_a   1.000
_cell.length_b   1.000
_cell.length_c   1.000
_cell.angle_alpha   90.00
_cell.angle_beta   90.00
_cell.angle_gamma   90.00
#
_symmetry.space_group_name_H-M   'P 1'
#
loop_
_entity.id
_entity.type
_entity.pdbx_description
1 polymer ?
#
loop_
_entity_poly.entity_id
_entity_poly.type
_entity_poly.pdbx_seq_one_letter_code
_entity_poly.pdbx_strand_id
1 'polypeptide(L)'
;DVRRGLLTQNRLDLKASEVMNADPITFPEGMSFRELLEALPTELARRQRKSAKFLSKIIFVNPEGVPTLVLDYHQLWEQRVATHRHVVVVGLGYVGLTLALVLADVGYLVTGVDVDENRVSDLNAGRSYVHEVGLPELLREHLGKNFHATTTLPDDGDVFVISVGTPVVRPESGLIPQPSMTALESSASAIGEKLRVGNLVVLRSTVPIGTSRDFMVNRLEEISKLQCGSDFHLAFAPERTAEGKAIQELRSLPQIIGGFNEDSMESTAALFREMTPTIVRVGSLEAAEMAKLINNTFRDLIFGYANYVSQIASAYNLDIHEVIRAANQGYVRDPVPLPSPGVGGPCLTKDPYIFAHVAQQHLPGTTLFEVGRTANEGMHDQVKDRLVAQLEAVGKDPRHAKVLVCGLAFKGHPETGDIRNSTALDIIDLVRPEVGTILGYDAVATTEELAEFGVEAVNSLPEGFADMDAVLFLNNHRNFTRLDVFEMVRAMNDSPIIFDGWNLFHEQDILKAAPAVYMGLSHVVSSLPTS
;
A
#
# COMPACT_ATOMS: atom_id res chain seq x y z
N ASP A 1 -13.50 34.35 31.89
CA ASP A 1 -13.83 35.67 32.48
C ASP A 1 -14.60 36.57 31.54
N VAL A 2 -14.12 36.89 30.33
CA VAL A 2 -14.86 37.73 29.35
C VAL A 2 -16.27 37.22 29.05
N ARG A 3 -16.45 35.95 28.66
CA ARG A 3 -17.80 35.38 28.44
C ARG A 3 -18.69 35.48 29.69
N ARG A 4 -18.14 35.32 30.89
CA ARG A 4 -18.89 35.44 32.15
C ARG A 4 -19.27 36.89 32.41
N GLY A 5 -18.34 37.84 32.25
CA GLY A 5 -18.61 39.28 32.36
C GLY A 5 -19.65 39.77 31.37
N LEU A 6 -19.58 39.31 30.11
CA LEU A 6 -20.58 39.59 29.07
C LEU A 6 -21.97 39.07 29.46
N LEU A 7 -22.05 37.89 30.07
CA LEU A 7 -23.32 37.28 30.51
C LEU A 7 -23.86 37.90 31.81
N THR A 8 -23.01 38.41 32.70
CA THR A 8 -23.44 38.89 34.03
C THR A 8 -23.67 40.40 34.11
N GLN A 9 -23.13 41.21 33.19
CA GLN A 9 -23.19 42.68 33.32
C GLN A 9 -23.97 43.43 32.24
N ASN A 10 -24.53 42.79 31.21
CA ASN A 10 -25.31 43.45 30.13
C ASN A 10 -24.62 44.68 29.48
N ARG A 11 -23.31 44.85 29.68
CA ARG A 11 -22.53 46.01 29.26
C ARG A 11 -21.40 45.53 28.37
N LEU A 12 -21.54 45.81 27.07
CA LEU A 12 -20.60 45.46 26.01
C LEU A 12 -19.43 46.45 25.90
N ASP A 13 -19.33 47.43 26.81
CA ASP A 13 -18.42 48.58 26.72
C ASP A 13 -17.19 48.49 27.64
N LEU A 14 -16.98 47.36 28.33
CA LEU A 14 -15.85 47.17 29.24
C LEU A 14 -14.59 46.66 28.53
N LYS A 15 -13.43 47.15 28.96
CA LYS A 15 -12.14 46.74 28.38
C LYS A 15 -11.78 45.30 28.75
N ALA A 16 -11.12 44.58 27.84
CA ALA A 16 -10.69 43.19 28.08
C ALA A 16 -9.84 43.04 29.35
N SER A 17 -8.98 44.02 29.62
CA SER A 17 -8.11 44.09 30.80
C SER A 17 -8.86 44.27 32.13
N GLU A 18 -10.06 44.81 32.10
CA GLU A 18 -10.89 45.05 33.29
C GLU A 18 -11.77 43.84 33.63
N VAL A 19 -12.11 43.03 32.62
CA VAL A 19 -13.00 41.87 32.77
C VAL A 19 -12.22 40.60 33.08
N MET A 20 -10.94 40.51 32.72
CA MET A 20 -10.12 39.31 32.95
C MET A 20 -9.27 39.40 34.21
N ASN A 21 -9.28 38.34 35.02
CA ASN A 21 -8.41 38.23 36.21
C ASN A 21 -6.94 37.97 35.87
N ALA A 22 -6.65 37.59 34.62
CA ALA A 22 -5.31 37.33 34.11
C ALA A 22 -5.05 38.19 32.87
N ASP A 23 -3.82 38.68 32.71
CA ASP A 23 -3.35 39.48 31.58
C ASP A 23 -3.76 38.85 30.22
N PRO A 24 -4.76 39.45 29.52
CA PRO A 24 -5.33 38.86 28.31
C PRO A 24 -4.40 39.05 27.10
N ILE A 25 -4.37 38.05 26.22
CA ILE A 25 -3.77 38.19 24.88
C ILE A 25 -4.87 38.74 23.97
N THR A 26 -4.63 39.93 23.42
CA THR A 26 -5.59 40.68 22.61
C THR A 26 -4.96 41.08 21.28
N PHE A 27 -5.75 41.06 20.21
CA PHE A 27 -5.35 41.50 18.88
C PHE A 27 -6.28 42.63 18.38
N PRO A 28 -5.81 43.54 17.50
CA PRO A 28 -6.66 44.59 16.94
C PRO A 28 -7.81 44.03 16.11
N GLU A 29 -9.00 44.62 16.23
CA GLU A 29 -10.12 44.33 15.35
C GLU A 29 -9.75 44.63 13.88
N GLY A 30 -10.25 43.80 12.96
CA GLY A 30 -9.92 43.91 11.53
C GLY A 30 -8.60 43.26 11.11
N MET A 31 -7.77 42.79 12.05
CA MET A 31 -6.60 41.96 11.74
C MET A 31 -7.05 40.65 11.06
N SER A 32 -6.39 40.30 9.95
CA SER A 32 -6.68 39.06 9.24
C SER A 32 -6.19 37.84 10.02
N PHE A 33 -6.77 36.68 9.72
CA PHE A 33 -6.40 35.42 10.36
C PHE A 33 -4.93 35.03 10.12
N ARG A 34 -4.38 35.35 8.93
CA ARG A 34 -2.97 35.10 8.61
C ARG A 34 -2.04 35.95 9.48
N GLU A 35 -2.31 37.25 9.59
CA GLU A 35 -1.53 38.16 10.43
C GLU A 35 -1.60 37.75 11.91
N LEU A 36 -2.76 37.28 12.37
CA LEU A 36 -2.92 36.73 13.70
C LEU A 36 -2.03 35.50 13.94
N LEU A 37 -2.00 34.56 12.99
CA LEU A 37 -1.17 33.35 13.10
C LEU A 37 0.34 33.67 13.06
N GLU A 38 0.74 34.70 12.33
CA GLU A 38 2.13 35.17 12.28
C GLU A 38 2.53 35.91 13.56
N ALA A 39 1.63 36.69 14.16
CA ALA A 39 1.90 37.49 15.35
C ALA A 39 1.78 36.71 16.67
N LEU A 40 0.94 35.66 16.71
CA LEU A 40 0.64 34.91 17.93
C LEU A 40 1.87 34.25 18.58
N PRO A 41 2.79 33.59 17.83
CA PRO A 41 4.00 33.01 18.41
C PRO A 41 4.90 34.06 19.08
N THR A 42 5.08 35.22 18.44
CA THR A 42 5.86 36.33 18.99
C THR A 42 5.26 36.86 20.28
N GLU A 43 3.93 37.01 20.33
CA GLU A 43 3.23 37.51 21.52
C GLU A 43 3.24 36.48 22.67
N LEU A 44 3.18 35.19 22.37
CA LEU A 44 3.34 34.11 23.35
C LEU A 44 4.78 34.07 23.92
N ALA A 45 5.78 34.18 23.05
CA ALA A 45 7.19 34.21 23.42
C ALA A 45 7.54 35.43 24.30
N ARG A 46 7.03 36.62 23.94
CA ARG A 46 7.17 37.86 24.73
C ARG A 46 6.70 37.70 26.17
N ARG A 47 5.67 36.87 26.39
CA ARG A 47 5.05 36.64 27.71
C ARG A 47 5.60 35.43 28.45
N GLN A 48 6.69 34.81 27.97
CA GLN A 48 7.30 33.59 28.54
C GLN A 48 6.30 32.42 28.73
N ARG A 49 5.22 32.37 27.92
CA ARG A 49 4.24 31.28 27.97
C ARG A 49 4.67 30.20 26.98
N LYS A 50 5.19 29.07 27.49
CA LYS A 50 5.76 27.96 26.69
C LYS A 50 4.73 27.07 25.98
N SER A 51 3.42 27.29 26.15
CA SER A 51 2.43 26.37 25.56
C SER A 51 1.06 27.03 25.36
N ALA A 52 0.47 26.77 24.19
CA ALA A 52 -0.93 27.04 23.84
C ALA A 52 -1.95 26.33 24.76
N LYS A 53 -1.52 25.48 25.72
CA LYS A 53 -2.38 24.81 26.71
C LYS A 53 -3.30 25.75 27.50
N PHE A 54 -3.03 27.05 27.53
CA PHE A 54 -3.86 28.04 28.21
C PHE A 54 -4.53 29.06 27.29
N LEU A 55 -4.28 29.01 25.97
CA LEU A 55 -4.89 29.94 25.04
C LEU A 55 -6.18 29.36 24.47
N SER A 56 -7.16 29.09 25.33
CA SER A 56 -8.46 28.57 24.85
C SER A 56 -9.24 29.61 24.05
N LYS A 57 -8.96 30.91 24.24
CA LYS A 57 -9.68 32.02 23.59
C LYS A 57 -8.71 33.05 23.03
N ILE A 58 -8.99 33.54 21.83
CA ILE A 58 -8.36 34.71 21.24
C ILE A 58 -9.37 35.86 21.26
N ILE A 59 -8.93 37.02 21.72
CA ILE A 59 -9.79 38.19 21.92
C ILE A 59 -9.35 39.27 20.93
N PHE A 60 -10.27 39.69 20.08
CA PHE A 60 -10.09 40.90 19.28
C PHE A 60 -10.66 42.09 20.04
N VAL A 61 -9.96 43.22 19.97
CA VAL A 61 -10.36 44.45 20.64
C VAL A 61 -10.36 45.62 19.67
N ASN A 62 -11.29 46.56 19.85
CA ASN A 62 -11.29 47.84 19.15
C ASN A 62 -10.14 48.76 19.66
N PRO A 63 -9.92 49.94 19.07
CA PRO A 63 -8.90 50.89 19.52
C PRO A 63 -9.03 51.29 21.00
N GLU A 64 -10.24 51.23 21.57
CA GLU A 64 -10.51 51.51 22.97
C GLU A 64 -10.23 50.33 23.92
N GLY A 65 -9.88 49.15 23.39
CA GLY A 65 -9.57 47.94 24.15
C GLY A 65 -10.79 47.10 24.55
N VAL A 66 -11.95 47.38 23.95
CA VAL A 66 -13.21 46.67 24.19
C VAL A 66 -13.26 45.41 23.33
N PRO A 67 -13.57 44.23 23.90
CA PRO A 67 -13.70 42.99 23.14
C PRO A 67 -14.77 43.09 22.05
N THR A 68 -14.40 42.84 20.81
CA THR A 68 -15.33 42.84 19.66
C THR A 68 -15.61 41.44 19.15
N LEU A 69 -14.65 40.51 19.31
CA LEU A 69 -14.80 39.10 18.95
C LEU A 69 -14.01 38.23 19.92
N VAL A 70 -14.60 37.11 20.35
CA VAL A 70 -13.94 36.10 21.17
C VAL A 70 -14.00 34.77 20.44
N LEU A 71 -12.88 34.39 19.82
CA LEU A 71 -12.75 33.11 19.12
C LEU A 71 -12.27 32.03 20.06
N ASP A 72 -12.77 30.82 19.86
CA ASP A 72 -12.08 29.62 20.34
C ASP A 72 -10.79 29.42 19.55
N TYR A 73 -9.74 28.95 20.21
CA TYR A 73 -8.53 28.51 19.51
C TYR A 73 -8.85 27.42 18.48
N HIS A 74 -9.83 26.56 18.76
CA HIS A 74 -10.35 25.59 17.81
C HIS A 74 -11.04 26.23 16.58
N GLN A 75 -11.61 27.44 16.70
CA GLN A 75 -12.23 28.14 15.55
C GLN A 75 -11.18 28.77 14.63
N LEU A 76 -10.01 29.13 15.17
CA LEU A 76 -8.83 29.43 14.35
C LEU A 76 -8.30 28.20 13.61
N TRP A 77 -8.57 27.02 14.19
CA TRP A 77 -8.21 25.73 13.64
C TRP A 77 -9.07 25.31 12.45
N GLU A 78 -10.39 25.46 12.56
CA GLU A 78 -11.32 25.20 11.45
C GLU A 78 -10.98 26.03 10.20
N GLN A 79 -10.48 27.25 10.40
CA GLN A 79 -9.99 28.09 9.29
C GLN A 79 -8.59 27.71 8.79
N ARG A 80 -7.71 27.15 9.62
CA ARG A 80 -6.43 26.53 9.18
C ARG A 80 -6.68 25.31 8.30
N VAL A 81 -7.69 24.50 8.62
CA VAL A 81 -8.12 23.40 7.76
C VAL A 81 -8.61 23.93 6.40
N ALA A 82 -9.34 25.05 6.39
CA ALA A 82 -9.80 25.71 5.16
C ALA A 82 -8.67 26.29 4.28
N THR A 83 -7.44 26.43 4.80
CA THR A 83 -6.27 26.91 4.04
C THR A 83 -5.39 25.81 3.45
N HIS A 84 -5.55 24.52 3.82
CA HIS A 84 -4.77 23.42 3.25
C HIS A 84 -5.21 23.13 1.82
N ARG A 85 -4.84 23.99 0.87
CA ARG A 85 -5.23 23.86 -0.53
C ARG A 85 -4.17 23.14 -1.35
N HIS A 86 -2.92 23.22 -0.93
CA HIS A 86 -1.80 22.60 -1.64
C HIS A 86 -1.31 21.34 -0.92
N VAL A 87 -1.60 20.18 -1.50
CA VAL A 87 -1.13 18.88 -1.03
C VAL A 87 0.07 18.43 -1.83
N VAL A 88 1.16 18.11 -1.15
CA VAL A 88 2.38 17.55 -1.72
C VAL A 88 2.41 16.06 -1.43
N VAL A 89 2.38 15.23 -2.46
CA VAL A 89 2.46 13.77 -2.32
C VAL A 89 3.87 13.30 -2.68
N VAL A 90 4.61 12.78 -1.70
CA VAL A 90 6.00 12.32 -1.84
C VAL A 90 6.04 10.82 -2.08
N GLY A 91 6.61 10.42 -3.22
CA GLY A 91 6.59 9.07 -3.76
C GLY A 91 5.37 8.86 -4.66
N LEU A 92 5.58 8.84 -5.98
CA LEU A 92 4.56 8.60 -7.00
C LEU A 92 4.56 7.14 -7.48
N GLY A 93 4.86 6.21 -6.58
CA GLY A 93 4.49 4.82 -6.82
C GLY A 93 2.97 4.64 -6.90
N TYR A 94 2.52 3.39 -6.99
CA TYR A 94 1.10 3.04 -7.09
C TYR A 94 0.20 3.79 -6.08
N VAL A 95 0.56 3.76 -4.79
CA VAL A 95 -0.22 4.37 -3.71
C VAL A 95 -0.24 5.89 -3.80
N GLY A 96 0.92 6.52 -4.05
CA GLY A 96 1.01 7.98 -4.07
C GLY A 96 0.36 8.58 -5.30
N LEU A 97 0.55 7.99 -6.49
CA LEU A 97 -0.03 8.51 -7.73
C LEU A 97 -1.56 8.41 -7.73
N THR A 98 -2.11 7.27 -7.30
CA THR A 98 -3.58 7.10 -7.18
C THR A 98 -4.18 8.10 -6.18
N LEU A 99 -3.54 8.27 -5.01
CA LEU A 99 -3.97 9.27 -4.03
C LEU A 99 -3.88 10.70 -4.60
N ALA A 100 -2.76 11.06 -5.24
CA ALA A 100 -2.53 12.39 -5.75
C ALA A 100 -3.60 12.81 -6.78
N LEU A 101 -3.97 11.91 -7.69
CA LEU A 101 -5.00 12.17 -8.69
C LEU A 101 -6.41 12.21 -8.09
N VAL A 102 -6.71 11.37 -7.08
CA VAL A 102 -8.01 11.46 -6.37
C VAL A 102 -8.11 12.76 -5.57
N LEU A 103 -7.02 13.22 -4.94
CA LEU A 103 -6.97 14.52 -4.25
C LEU A 103 -7.18 15.68 -5.22
N ALA A 104 -6.54 15.64 -6.40
CA ALA A 104 -6.77 16.63 -7.44
C ALA A 104 -8.24 16.63 -7.88
N ASP A 105 -8.83 15.45 -8.04
CA ASP A 105 -10.22 15.31 -8.46
C ASP A 105 -11.25 15.88 -7.47
N VAL A 106 -10.97 15.78 -6.17
CA VAL A 106 -11.83 16.41 -5.14
C VAL A 106 -11.51 17.90 -4.91
N GLY A 107 -10.62 18.48 -5.74
CA GLY A 107 -10.43 19.93 -5.85
C GLY A 107 -9.18 20.51 -5.19
N TYR A 108 -8.28 19.68 -4.68
CA TYR A 108 -6.99 20.17 -4.16
C TYR A 108 -6.04 20.57 -5.30
N LEU A 109 -5.15 21.52 -5.01
CA LEU A 109 -3.91 21.68 -5.78
C LEU A 109 -2.93 20.63 -5.29
N VAL A 110 -2.42 19.81 -6.20
CA VAL A 110 -1.56 18.67 -5.86
C VAL A 110 -0.23 18.77 -6.60
N THR A 111 0.86 18.71 -5.84
CA THR A 111 2.20 18.50 -6.39
C THR A 111 2.65 17.09 -6.04
N GLY A 112 2.80 16.25 -7.06
CA GLY A 112 3.44 14.95 -6.94
C GLY A 112 4.96 15.08 -7.00
N VAL A 113 5.66 14.44 -6.07
CA VAL A 113 7.12 14.46 -5.99
C VAL A 113 7.66 13.03 -6.04
N ASP A 114 8.54 12.73 -7.00
CA ASP A 114 9.26 11.46 -7.07
C ASP A 114 10.72 11.68 -7.46
N VAL A 115 11.62 10.84 -6.96
CA VAL A 115 13.06 10.94 -7.27
C VAL A 115 13.40 10.37 -8.64
N ASP A 116 12.51 9.55 -9.21
CA ASP A 116 12.68 8.95 -10.54
C ASP A 116 12.29 9.96 -11.63
N GLU A 117 13.30 10.51 -12.30
CA GLU A 117 13.13 11.47 -13.40
C GLU A 117 12.32 10.91 -14.57
N ASN A 118 12.41 9.60 -14.85
CA ASN A 118 11.66 8.99 -15.94
C ASN A 118 10.17 8.96 -15.61
N ARG A 119 9.82 8.56 -14.37
CA ARG A 119 8.44 8.60 -13.89
C ARG A 119 7.83 10.00 -13.96
N VAL A 120 8.58 11.00 -13.49
CA VAL A 120 8.14 12.41 -13.55
C VAL A 120 7.96 12.88 -15.00
N SER A 121 8.90 12.53 -15.88
CA SER A 121 8.84 12.85 -17.31
C SER A 121 7.63 12.22 -18.00
N ASP A 122 7.37 10.93 -17.74
CA ASP A 122 6.22 10.22 -18.31
C ASP A 122 4.90 10.84 -17.86
N LEU A 123 4.74 11.12 -16.56
CA LEU A 123 3.53 11.76 -16.04
C LEU A 123 3.31 13.14 -16.64
N ASN A 124 4.36 13.96 -16.74
CA ASN A 124 4.27 15.28 -17.36
C ASN A 124 4.01 15.21 -18.88
N ALA A 125 4.30 14.08 -19.52
CA ALA A 125 3.89 13.79 -20.89
C ALA A 125 2.49 13.13 -21.00
N GLY A 126 1.75 13.02 -19.90
CA GLY A 126 0.42 12.41 -19.86
C GLY A 126 0.39 10.89 -19.93
N ARG A 127 1.52 10.22 -19.69
CA ARG A 127 1.65 8.76 -19.67
C ARG A 127 1.79 8.26 -18.24
N SER A 128 0.99 7.25 -17.87
CA SER A 128 1.13 6.57 -16.59
C SER A 128 1.96 5.29 -16.76
N TYR A 129 2.90 5.06 -15.85
CA TYR A 129 3.60 3.78 -15.65
C TYR A 129 2.90 2.87 -14.62
N VAL A 130 1.78 3.33 -14.04
CA VAL A 130 0.92 2.54 -13.16
C VAL A 130 -0.34 2.13 -13.92
N HIS A 131 -0.67 0.85 -13.88
CA HIS A 131 -1.92 0.31 -14.41
C HIS A 131 -3.02 0.31 -13.33
N GLU A 132 -3.99 1.21 -13.44
CA GLU A 132 -5.17 1.28 -12.57
C GLU A 132 -6.37 1.81 -13.37
N VAL A 133 -7.55 1.23 -13.15
CA VAL A 133 -8.77 1.56 -13.90
C VAL A 133 -9.19 3.00 -13.61
N GLY A 134 -9.29 3.83 -14.66
CA GLY A 134 -9.66 5.25 -14.57
C GLY A 134 -8.50 6.21 -14.30
N LEU A 135 -7.29 5.69 -14.06
CA LEU A 135 -6.11 6.50 -13.77
C LEU A 135 -5.67 7.35 -14.98
N PRO A 136 -5.59 6.82 -16.22
CA PRO A 136 -5.20 7.62 -17.38
C PRO A 136 -6.16 8.78 -17.65
N GLU A 137 -7.46 8.58 -17.42
CA GLU A 137 -8.48 9.61 -17.58
C GLU A 137 -8.31 10.72 -16.54
N LEU A 138 -8.13 10.37 -15.26
CA LEU A 138 -7.88 11.35 -14.19
C LEU A 138 -6.57 12.12 -14.42
N LEU A 139 -5.51 11.45 -14.84
CA LEU A 139 -4.23 12.09 -15.15
C LEU A 139 -4.43 13.15 -16.24
N ARG A 140 -5.07 12.77 -17.35
CA ARG A 140 -5.35 13.69 -18.46
C ARG A 140 -6.25 14.85 -18.06
N GLU A 141 -7.19 14.63 -17.13
CA GLU A 141 -8.10 15.67 -16.67
C GLU A 141 -7.42 16.74 -15.82
N HIS A 142 -6.52 16.33 -14.92
CA HIS A 142 -5.96 17.20 -13.88
C HIS A 142 -4.54 17.71 -14.15
N LEU A 143 -3.78 17.02 -15.00
CA LEU A 143 -2.40 17.41 -15.36
C LEU A 143 -2.36 18.82 -15.95
N GLY A 144 -1.51 19.68 -15.37
CA GLY A 144 -1.35 21.08 -15.81
C GLY A 144 -2.47 22.02 -15.36
N LYS A 145 -3.49 21.52 -14.63
CA LYS A 145 -4.53 22.33 -14.00
C LYS A 145 -4.29 22.44 -12.51
N ASN A 146 -4.50 21.35 -11.80
CA ASN A 146 -4.36 21.25 -10.35
C ASN A 146 -3.56 20.01 -9.95
N PHE A 147 -2.96 19.28 -10.89
CA PHE A 147 -1.92 18.28 -10.63
C PHE A 147 -0.66 18.58 -11.43
N HIS A 148 0.50 18.53 -10.78
CA HIS A 148 1.82 18.65 -11.40
C HIS A 148 2.80 17.64 -10.80
N ALA A 149 3.69 17.06 -11.60
CA ALA A 149 4.74 16.15 -11.14
C ALA A 149 6.12 16.82 -11.23
N THR A 150 6.95 16.65 -10.21
CA THR A 150 8.31 17.22 -10.14
C THR A 150 9.25 16.31 -9.36
N THR A 151 10.55 16.52 -9.47
CA THR A 151 11.57 15.84 -8.67
C THR A 151 11.95 16.58 -7.40
N THR A 152 11.45 17.81 -7.21
CA THR A 152 11.81 18.69 -6.10
C THR A 152 10.60 19.06 -5.26
N LEU A 153 10.76 19.04 -3.93
CA LEU A 153 9.70 19.45 -3.03
C LEU A 153 9.40 20.95 -3.22
N PRO A 154 8.14 21.41 -3.31
CA PRO A 154 7.84 22.84 -3.42
C PRO A 154 7.98 23.55 -2.06
N ASP A 155 8.25 24.86 -2.08
CA ASP A 155 8.38 25.70 -0.87
C ASP A 155 7.02 26.11 -0.28
N ASP A 156 5.93 25.97 -1.04
CA ASP A 156 4.60 26.48 -0.71
C ASP A 156 3.58 25.38 -0.34
N GLY A 157 4.02 24.15 -0.06
CA GLY A 157 3.14 23.05 0.38
C GLY A 157 2.52 23.26 1.76
N ASP A 158 1.23 22.91 1.90
CA ASP A 158 0.48 22.97 3.16
C ASP A 158 0.41 21.59 3.85
N VAL A 159 0.14 20.55 3.06
CA VAL A 159 0.08 19.14 3.50
C VAL A 159 1.19 18.36 2.79
N PHE A 160 1.93 17.53 3.52
CA PHE A 160 2.90 16.60 2.95
C PHE A 160 2.45 15.16 3.24
N VAL A 161 2.07 14.41 2.21
CA VAL A 161 1.70 12.99 2.33
C VAL A 161 2.86 12.13 1.86
N ILE A 162 3.42 11.31 2.74
CA ILE A 162 4.57 10.45 2.43
C ILE A 162 4.08 9.05 2.07
N SER A 163 4.29 8.66 0.82
CA SER A 163 3.87 7.38 0.23
C SER A 163 5.04 6.65 -0.47
N VAL A 164 6.26 6.83 0.05
CA VAL A 164 7.47 6.16 -0.47
C VAL A 164 7.52 4.68 -0.09
N GLY A 165 8.24 3.88 -0.89
CA GLY A 165 8.45 2.46 -0.62
C GLY A 165 9.30 2.22 0.63
N THR A 166 8.95 1.18 1.38
CA THR A 166 9.66 0.71 2.58
C THR A 166 10.02 -0.76 2.45
N PRO A 167 10.84 -1.14 1.43
CA PRO A 167 11.11 -2.54 1.10
C PRO A 167 11.78 -3.25 2.28
N VAL A 168 11.65 -4.59 2.34
CA VAL A 168 12.44 -5.39 3.29
C VAL A 168 13.72 -5.87 2.64
N VAL A 169 14.81 -5.85 3.40
CA VAL A 169 16.14 -6.32 2.99
C VAL A 169 16.45 -7.57 3.80
N ARG A 170 16.83 -8.66 3.11
CA ARG A 170 17.25 -9.88 3.78
C ARG A 170 18.74 -9.74 4.18
N PRO A 171 19.06 -9.69 5.48
CA PRO A 171 20.45 -9.60 5.91
C PRO A 171 21.19 -10.94 5.72
N GLU A 172 22.49 -10.89 5.46
CA GLU A 172 23.34 -12.07 5.28
C GLU A 172 23.43 -12.95 6.54
N SER A 173 23.14 -12.38 7.72
CA SER A 173 23.25 -13.05 9.03
C SER A 173 22.15 -14.10 9.30
N GLY A 174 21.25 -14.37 8.35
CA GLY A 174 20.13 -15.29 8.53
C GLY A 174 19.01 -14.74 9.41
N LEU A 175 19.07 -13.47 9.80
CA LEU A 175 17.96 -12.78 10.48
C LEU A 175 16.78 -12.62 9.51
N ILE A 176 15.58 -12.43 10.07
CA ILE A 176 14.40 -12.13 9.27
C ILE A 176 14.59 -10.85 8.45
N PRO A 177 13.96 -10.74 7.27
CA PRO A 177 13.98 -9.53 6.47
C PRO A 177 13.61 -8.27 7.27
N GLN A 178 14.41 -7.21 7.10
CA GLN A 178 14.33 -5.97 7.86
C GLN A 178 13.85 -4.81 6.99
N PRO A 179 12.97 -3.93 7.46
CA PRO A 179 12.51 -2.79 6.68
C PRO A 179 13.66 -1.79 6.42
N SER A 180 13.80 -1.36 5.17
CA SER A 180 14.65 -0.24 4.78
C SER A 180 13.93 1.09 5.01
N MET A 181 14.58 1.97 5.77
CA MET A 181 14.05 3.29 6.14
C MET A 181 14.63 4.42 5.28
N THR A 182 15.52 4.12 4.31
CA THR A 182 16.29 5.11 3.54
C THR A 182 15.39 6.13 2.85
N ALA A 183 14.37 5.68 2.10
CA ALA A 183 13.47 6.60 1.39
C ALA A 183 12.64 7.46 2.34
N LEU A 184 12.27 6.91 3.51
CA LEU A 184 11.55 7.65 4.53
C LEU A 184 12.44 8.74 5.16
N GLU A 185 13.70 8.42 5.44
CA GLU A 185 14.68 9.38 5.97
C GLU A 185 14.94 10.54 5.00
N SER A 186 15.11 10.25 3.71
CA SER A 186 15.25 11.28 2.68
C SER A 186 14.01 12.16 2.59
N SER A 187 12.81 11.56 2.64
CA SER A 187 11.54 12.30 2.63
C SER A 187 11.39 13.20 3.85
N ALA A 188 11.67 12.67 5.05
CA ALA A 188 11.62 13.43 6.29
C ALA A 188 12.60 14.60 6.27
N SER A 189 13.79 14.38 5.70
CA SER A 189 14.82 15.42 5.60
C SER A 189 14.39 16.55 4.68
N ALA A 190 13.94 16.22 3.46
CA ALA A 190 13.46 17.22 2.49
C ALA A 190 12.24 18.00 2.99
N ILE A 191 11.30 17.33 3.67
CA ILE A 191 10.12 17.99 4.25
C ILE A 191 10.55 18.89 5.42
N GLY A 192 11.42 18.40 6.31
CA GLY A 192 11.88 19.16 7.46
C GLY A 192 12.52 20.50 7.09
N GLU A 193 13.23 20.58 5.97
CA GLU A 193 13.86 21.82 5.46
C GLU A 193 12.83 22.87 4.99
N LYS A 194 11.63 22.44 4.60
CA LYS A 194 10.57 23.30 4.03
C LYS A 194 9.34 23.43 4.92
N LEU A 195 9.36 22.75 6.07
CA LEU A 195 8.25 22.69 7.00
C LEU A 195 8.00 24.06 7.63
N ARG A 196 6.74 24.48 7.65
CA ARG A 196 6.28 25.76 8.19
C ARG A 196 5.22 25.55 9.26
N VAL A 197 5.07 26.55 10.11
CA VAL A 197 4.06 26.56 11.18
C VAL A 197 2.66 26.38 10.57
N GLY A 198 1.93 25.38 11.06
CA GLY A 198 0.58 25.01 10.65
C GLY A 198 0.52 23.89 9.61
N ASN A 199 1.66 23.46 9.04
CA ASN A 199 1.66 22.36 8.07
C ASN A 199 1.22 21.03 8.69
N LEU A 200 0.68 20.16 7.84
CA LEU A 200 0.33 18.79 8.19
C LEU A 200 1.25 17.80 7.47
N VAL A 201 1.85 16.87 8.20
CA VAL A 201 2.58 15.73 7.63
C VAL A 201 1.76 14.46 7.88
N VAL A 202 1.43 13.74 6.81
CA VAL A 202 0.71 12.47 6.86
C VAL A 202 1.63 11.35 6.39
N LEU A 203 2.02 10.46 7.30
CA LEU A 203 2.71 9.24 6.93
C LEU A 203 1.72 8.20 6.44
N ARG A 204 1.95 7.69 5.22
CA ARG A 204 1.11 6.68 4.57
C ARG A 204 1.85 5.39 4.24
N SER A 205 3.17 5.47 4.05
CA SER A 205 4.05 4.32 3.88
C SER A 205 3.87 3.31 5.03
N THR A 206 3.72 2.02 4.72
CA THR A 206 3.71 0.97 5.75
C THR A 206 5.08 0.95 6.45
N VAL A 207 5.10 1.05 7.77
CA VAL A 207 6.32 1.14 8.59
C VAL A 207 6.21 0.27 9.85
N PRO A 208 7.34 -0.04 10.52
CA PRO A 208 7.31 -0.59 11.87
C PRO A 208 6.49 0.27 12.84
N ILE A 209 5.85 -0.39 13.82
CA ILE A 209 5.13 0.29 14.90
C ILE A 209 6.13 1.15 15.69
N GLY A 210 5.77 2.40 15.96
CA GLY A 210 6.60 3.41 16.63
C GLY A 210 7.32 4.36 15.67
N THR A 211 7.40 4.05 14.37
CA THR A 211 8.16 4.86 13.40
C THR A 211 7.67 6.31 13.35
N SER A 212 6.37 6.53 13.33
CA SER A 212 5.81 7.88 13.27
C SER A 212 6.22 8.73 14.48
N ARG A 213 6.25 8.15 15.68
CA ARG A 213 6.58 8.89 16.91
C ARG A 213 8.09 8.99 17.13
N ASP A 214 8.79 7.86 17.05
CA ASP A 214 10.18 7.78 17.51
C ASP A 214 11.19 8.13 16.41
N PHE A 215 10.77 8.08 15.13
CA PHE A 215 11.61 8.45 14.01
C PHE A 215 11.13 9.74 13.32
N MET A 216 9.89 9.77 12.84
CA MET A 216 9.41 10.90 12.02
C MET A 216 9.34 12.21 12.80
N VAL A 217 8.73 12.22 14.00
CA VAL A 217 8.66 13.43 14.84
C VAL A 217 10.06 13.93 15.13
N ASN A 218 10.94 13.08 15.66
CA ASN A 218 12.31 13.45 16.02
C ASN A 218 13.07 14.06 14.84
N ARG A 219 12.99 13.44 13.65
CA ARG A 219 13.70 13.92 12.46
C ARG A 219 13.16 15.25 11.95
N LEU A 220 11.84 15.42 11.92
CA LEU A 220 11.20 16.66 11.47
C LEU A 220 11.49 17.82 12.44
N GLU A 221 11.41 17.58 13.75
CA GLU A 221 11.73 18.60 14.77
C GLU A 221 13.21 19.00 14.73
N GLU A 222 14.11 18.02 14.57
CA GLU A 222 15.56 18.26 14.49
C GLU A 222 15.91 19.21 13.33
N ILE A 223 15.30 19.02 12.15
CA ILE A 223 15.65 19.78 10.95
C ILE A 223 14.91 21.12 10.89
N SER A 224 13.58 21.10 11.08
CA SER A 224 12.74 22.30 10.96
C SER A 224 12.88 23.26 12.13
N LYS A 225 13.35 22.78 13.28
CA LYS A 225 13.32 23.49 14.58
C LYS A 225 11.91 23.86 15.04
N LEU A 226 10.89 23.25 14.46
CA LEU A 226 9.48 23.35 14.87
C LEU A 226 9.13 22.18 15.79
N GLN A 227 8.15 22.36 16.67
CA GLN A 227 7.67 21.32 17.57
C GLN A 227 6.37 20.66 17.06
N CYS A 228 6.34 19.33 17.01
CA CYS A 228 5.18 18.55 16.60
C CYS A 228 4.03 18.68 17.61
N GLY A 229 2.81 18.80 17.10
CA GLY A 229 1.60 18.97 17.88
C GLY A 229 1.36 20.40 18.37
N SER A 230 2.31 21.32 18.22
CA SER A 230 2.14 22.75 18.49
C SER A 230 2.38 23.63 17.27
N ASP A 231 3.52 23.43 16.61
CA ASP A 231 3.92 24.22 15.44
C ASP A 231 3.47 23.55 14.16
N PHE A 232 3.53 22.22 14.06
CA PHE A 232 3.03 21.45 12.91
C PHE A 232 2.28 20.19 13.37
N HIS A 233 1.57 19.54 12.45
CA HIS A 233 0.74 18.35 12.70
C HIS A 233 1.35 17.11 12.08
N LEU A 234 1.16 15.98 12.77
CA LEU A 234 1.58 14.69 12.26
C LEU A 234 0.51 13.63 12.50
N ALA A 235 0.22 12.85 11.47
CA ALA A 235 -0.66 11.70 11.56
C ALA A 235 -0.12 10.52 10.74
N PHE A 236 -0.57 9.32 11.11
CA PHE A 236 -0.43 8.11 10.33
C PHE A 236 -1.79 7.71 9.77
N ALA A 237 -1.89 7.52 8.46
CA ALA A 237 -3.15 7.22 7.79
C ALA A 237 -2.96 6.10 6.74
N PRO A 238 -2.93 4.83 7.13
CA PRO A 238 -2.48 3.76 6.24
C PRO A 238 -3.34 3.63 4.98
N GLU A 239 -2.71 3.23 3.88
CA GLU A 239 -3.41 2.79 2.67
C GLU A 239 -3.90 1.34 2.82
N ARG A 240 -5.12 1.06 2.36
CA ARG A 240 -5.75 -0.28 2.36
C ARG A 240 -6.36 -0.69 1.02
N THR A 241 -6.21 0.12 -0.02
CA THR A 241 -6.72 -0.20 -1.37
C THR A 241 -6.05 -1.43 -1.97
N ALA A 242 -6.81 -2.19 -2.75
CA ALA A 242 -6.31 -3.25 -3.61
C ALA A 242 -5.90 -2.71 -4.98
N GLU A 243 -4.78 -3.22 -5.51
CA GLU A 243 -4.38 -2.87 -6.87
C GLU A 243 -5.43 -3.30 -7.91
N GLY A 244 -5.69 -2.46 -8.91
CA GLY A 244 -6.76 -2.64 -9.91
C GLY A 244 -8.13 -2.11 -9.48
N LYS A 245 -8.27 -1.59 -8.25
CA LYS A 245 -9.50 -0.97 -7.72
C LYS A 245 -9.23 0.27 -6.84
N ALA A 246 -8.00 0.76 -6.84
CA ALA A 246 -7.58 1.75 -5.87
C ALA A 246 -8.32 3.08 -5.98
N ILE A 247 -8.62 3.58 -7.19
CA ILE A 247 -9.35 4.85 -7.35
C ILE A 247 -10.76 4.73 -6.77
N GLN A 248 -11.44 3.61 -7.00
CA GLN A 248 -12.76 3.35 -6.43
C GLN A 248 -12.68 3.22 -4.90
N GLU A 249 -11.73 2.43 -4.41
CA GLU A 249 -11.61 2.12 -2.99
C GLU A 249 -11.16 3.31 -2.14
N LEU A 250 -10.33 4.20 -2.68
CA LEU A 250 -9.98 5.48 -2.05
C LEU A 250 -11.21 6.34 -1.73
N ARG A 251 -12.30 6.18 -2.49
CA ARG A 251 -13.55 6.93 -2.32
C ARG A 251 -14.58 6.25 -1.44
N SER A 252 -14.44 4.96 -1.19
CA SER A 252 -15.46 4.16 -0.49
C SER A 252 -14.96 3.50 0.80
N LEU A 253 -13.68 3.14 0.87
CA LEU A 253 -13.14 2.46 2.03
C LEU A 253 -13.00 3.44 3.20
N PRO A 254 -13.29 3.01 4.44
CA PRO A 254 -13.01 3.83 5.60
C PRO A 254 -11.51 4.15 5.72
N GLN A 255 -11.17 5.41 5.95
CA GLN A 255 -9.78 5.82 6.21
C GLN A 255 -9.50 5.73 7.71
N ILE A 256 -8.54 4.88 8.08
CA ILE A 256 -8.02 4.81 9.46
C ILE A 256 -7.06 5.98 9.66
N ILE A 257 -7.15 6.67 10.80
CA ILE A 257 -6.26 7.77 11.15
C ILE A 257 -5.82 7.62 12.61
N GLY A 258 -4.52 7.68 12.85
CA GLY A 258 -3.93 7.93 14.16
C GLY A 258 -3.24 9.29 14.13
N GLY A 259 -3.70 10.25 14.94
CA GLY A 259 -3.06 11.56 15.06
C GLY A 259 -2.01 11.55 16.18
N PHE A 260 -0.98 12.39 16.06
CA PHE A 260 -0.06 12.65 17.19
C PHE A 260 -0.80 13.22 18.40
N ASN A 261 -1.81 14.05 18.15
CA ASN A 261 -2.78 14.60 19.10
C ASN A 261 -4.13 14.82 18.39
N GLU A 262 -5.14 15.31 19.12
CA GLU A 262 -6.48 15.55 18.57
C GLU A 262 -6.46 16.56 17.40
N ASP A 263 -5.64 17.60 17.48
CA ASP A 263 -5.53 18.60 16.41
C ASP A 263 -5.00 17.98 15.12
N SER A 264 -4.01 17.08 15.23
CA SER A 264 -3.48 16.36 14.07
C SER A 264 -4.50 15.37 13.50
N MET A 265 -5.29 14.73 14.37
CA MET A 265 -6.40 13.86 13.97
C MET A 265 -7.45 14.64 13.18
N GLU A 266 -7.89 15.79 13.67
CA GLU A 266 -8.93 16.59 13.01
C GLU A 266 -8.47 17.15 11.66
N SER A 267 -7.25 17.71 11.60
CA SER A 267 -6.68 18.21 10.35
C SER A 267 -6.59 17.12 9.28
N THR A 268 -6.16 15.92 9.67
CA THR A 268 -6.06 14.78 8.76
C THR A 268 -7.45 14.25 8.38
N ALA A 269 -8.39 14.18 9.33
CA ALA A 269 -9.76 13.75 9.05
C ALA A 269 -10.47 14.69 8.08
N ALA A 270 -10.23 16.00 8.18
CA ALA A 270 -10.80 16.96 7.25
C ALA A 270 -10.29 16.76 5.80
N LEU A 271 -8.98 16.53 5.63
CA LEU A 271 -8.40 16.19 4.33
C LEU A 271 -9.07 14.95 3.70
N PHE A 272 -9.18 13.86 4.45
CA PHE A 272 -9.69 12.60 3.90
C PHE A 272 -11.22 12.55 3.76
N ARG A 273 -11.98 13.39 4.48
CA ARG A 273 -13.45 13.47 4.36
C ARG A 273 -13.90 13.93 2.98
N GLU A 274 -13.09 14.72 2.28
CA GLU A 274 -13.37 15.12 0.89
C GLU A 274 -13.29 13.93 -0.08
N MET A 275 -12.54 12.88 0.28
CA MET A 275 -12.36 11.69 -0.55
C MET A 275 -13.31 10.54 -0.16
N THR A 276 -13.41 10.23 1.13
CA THR A 276 -14.14 9.04 1.62
C THR A 276 -15.21 9.41 2.67
N PRO A 277 -16.39 8.75 2.65
CA PRO A 277 -17.47 9.07 3.58
C PRO A 277 -17.19 8.64 5.02
N THR A 278 -16.18 7.80 5.27
CA THR A 278 -15.97 7.21 6.60
C THR A 278 -14.54 7.41 7.09
N ILE A 279 -14.40 8.04 8.25
CA ILE A 279 -13.13 8.14 8.99
C ILE A 279 -13.20 7.25 10.22
N VAL A 280 -12.19 6.40 10.40
CA VAL A 280 -12.01 5.54 11.58
C VAL A 280 -10.86 6.10 12.41
N ARG A 281 -11.19 6.67 13.56
CA ARG A 281 -10.21 7.25 14.47
C ARG A 281 -9.67 6.18 15.41
N VAL A 282 -8.35 6.11 15.54
CA VAL A 282 -7.69 5.28 16.55
C VAL A 282 -6.87 6.14 17.52
N GLY A 283 -6.62 5.60 18.71
CA GLY A 283 -6.14 6.38 19.85
C GLY A 283 -4.67 6.84 19.78
N SER A 284 -3.88 6.36 18.81
CA SER A 284 -2.49 6.76 18.67
C SER A 284 -1.93 6.49 17.27
N LEU A 285 -0.74 7.01 16.98
CA LEU A 285 0.02 6.72 15.77
C LEU A 285 0.31 5.21 15.64
N GLU A 286 0.77 4.60 16.74
CA GLU A 286 1.12 3.18 16.83
C GLU A 286 -0.08 2.28 16.56
N ALA A 287 -1.26 2.67 17.05
CA ALA A 287 -2.49 1.93 16.78
C ALA A 287 -2.84 1.93 15.28
N ALA A 288 -2.58 3.04 14.57
CA ALA A 288 -2.84 3.13 13.14
C ALA A 288 -1.79 2.37 12.32
N GLU A 289 -0.51 2.42 12.71
CA GLU A 289 0.57 1.62 12.13
C GLU A 289 0.28 0.13 12.28
N MET A 290 -0.08 -0.30 13.49
CA MET A 290 -0.43 -1.69 13.79
C MET A 290 -1.66 -2.15 13.02
N ALA A 291 -2.68 -1.31 12.84
CA ALA A 291 -3.89 -1.68 12.10
C ALA A 291 -3.59 -2.14 10.66
N LYS A 292 -2.62 -1.49 9.99
CA LYS A 292 -2.16 -1.89 8.65
C LYS A 292 -1.49 -3.26 8.67
N LEU A 293 -0.56 -3.46 9.60
CA LEU A 293 0.18 -4.72 9.73
C LEU A 293 -0.76 -5.89 10.09
N ILE A 294 -1.70 -5.69 11.02
CA ILE A 294 -2.69 -6.72 11.39
C ILE A 294 -3.44 -7.24 10.15
N ASN A 295 -3.98 -6.36 9.31
CA ASN A 295 -4.80 -6.78 8.17
C ASN A 295 -4.01 -7.63 7.16
N ASN A 296 -2.81 -7.18 6.80
CA ASN A 296 -2.00 -7.87 5.79
C ASN A 296 -1.36 -9.15 6.34
N THR A 297 -0.89 -9.14 7.59
CA THR A 297 -0.29 -10.32 8.21
C THR A 297 -1.33 -11.39 8.54
N PHE A 298 -2.54 -11.02 8.94
CA PHE A 298 -3.64 -11.99 9.08
C PHE A 298 -3.95 -12.67 7.75
N ARG A 299 -4.07 -11.90 6.67
CA ARG A 299 -4.36 -12.43 5.33
C ARG A 299 -3.27 -13.38 4.85
N ASP A 300 -2.00 -12.99 4.99
CA ASP A 300 -0.84 -13.82 4.64
C ASP A 300 -0.82 -15.14 5.42
N LEU A 301 -1.07 -15.10 6.74
CA LEU A 301 -1.13 -16.29 7.58
C LEU A 301 -2.25 -17.25 7.18
N ILE A 302 -3.43 -16.72 6.87
CA ILE A 302 -4.60 -17.51 6.46
C ILE A 302 -4.33 -18.21 5.12
N PHE A 303 -3.63 -17.55 4.19
CA PHE A 303 -3.15 -18.20 2.96
C PHE A 303 -2.04 -19.23 3.24
N GLY A 304 -1.11 -18.91 4.14
CA GLY A 304 -0.06 -19.82 4.59
C GLY A 304 -0.63 -21.12 5.17
N TYR A 305 -1.73 -21.04 5.92
CA TYR A 305 -2.43 -22.22 6.39
C TYR A 305 -2.91 -23.12 5.24
N ALA A 306 -3.61 -22.57 4.24
CA ALA A 306 -4.10 -23.36 3.11
C ALA A 306 -2.95 -23.93 2.27
N ASN A 307 -1.90 -23.16 2.05
CA ASN A 307 -0.70 -23.59 1.34
C ASN A 307 0.03 -24.73 2.08
N TYR A 308 0.17 -24.62 3.40
CA TYR A 308 0.72 -25.70 4.22
C TYR A 308 -0.12 -26.98 4.15
N VAL A 309 -1.46 -26.86 4.19
CA VAL A 309 -2.35 -28.01 4.03
C VAL A 309 -2.24 -28.61 2.61
N SER A 310 -2.02 -27.79 1.58
CA SER A 310 -1.77 -28.27 0.21
C SER A 310 -0.51 -29.14 0.11
N GLN A 311 0.56 -28.79 0.82
CA GLN A 311 1.77 -29.62 0.91
C GLN A 311 1.47 -31.00 1.53
N ILE A 312 0.65 -31.03 2.58
CA ILE A 312 0.21 -32.29 3.20
C ILE A 312 -0.64 -33.10 2.20
N ALA A 313 -1.62 -32.46 1.55
CA ALA A 313 -2.47 -33.11 0.54
C ALA A 313 -1.65 -33.71 -0.61
N SER A 314 -0.53 -33.09 -0.97
CA SER A 314 0.40 -33.59 -1.98
C SER A 314 0.99 -34.96 -1.65
N ALA A 315 1.25 -35.25 -0.37
CA ALA A 315 1.75 -36.56 0.05
C ALA A 315 0.72 -37.69 -0.13
N TYR A 316 -0.57 -37.34 -0.25
CA TYR A 316 -1.68 -38.27 -0.44
C TYR A 316 -2.27 -38.22 -1.86
N ASN A 317 -1.73 -37.37 -2.75
CA ASN A 317 -2.26 -37.12 -4.08
C ASN A 317 -3.75 -36.73 -4.09
N LEU A 318 -4.16 -35.84 -3.17
CA LEU A 318 -5.55 -35.36 -3.07
C LEU A 318 -5.70 -34.00 -3.75
N ASP A 319 -6.80 -33.76 -4.48
CA ASP A 319 -7.13 -32.40 -4.95
C ASP A 319 -7.53 -31.53 -3.74
N ILE A 320 -6.60 -30.68 -3.30
CA ILE A 320 -6.83 -29.80 -2.16
C ILE A 320 -7.98 -28.81 -2.40
N HIS A 321 -8.23 -28.42 -3.65
CA HIS A 321 -9.34 -27.52 -3.96
C HIS A 321 -10.67 -28.23 -3.78
N GLU A 322 -10.79 -29.50 -4.20
CA GLU A 322 -11.97 -30.32 -3.92
C GLU A 322 -12.17 -30.52 -2.42
N VAL A 323 -11.12 -30.89 -1.69
CA VAL A 323 -11.17 -31.14 -0.25
C VAL A 323 -11.60 -29.88 0.52
N ILE A 324 -11.05 -28.70 0.20
CA ILE A 324 -11.44 -27.45 0.85
C ILE A 324 -12.87 -27.04 0.48
N ARG A 325 -13.28 -27.19 -0.79
CA ARG A 325 -14.68 -26.97 -1.20
C ARG A 325 -15.63 -27.86 -0.40
N ALA A 326 -15.30 -29.14 -0.23
CA ALA A 326 -16.07 -30.07 0.57
C ALA A 326 -16.10 -29.70 2.06
N ALA A 327 -14.96 -29.29 2.64
CA ALA A 327 -14.85 -28.86 4.03
C ALA A 327 -15.68 -27.60 4.32
N ASN A 328 -15.74 -26.66 3.36
CA ASN A 328 -16.50 -25.42 3.48
C ASN A 328 -18.01 -25.59 3.17
N GLN A 329 -18.41 -26.67 2.51
CA GLN A 329 -19.79 -26.86 2.04
C GLN A 329 -20.80 -26.89 3.20
N GLY A 330 -21.64 -25.86 3.30
CA GLY A 330 -22.63 -25.74 4.37
C GLY A 330 -22.05 -25.50 5.77
N TYR A 331 -20.73 -25.31 5.88
CA TYR A 331 -20.05 -25.03 7.14
C TYR A 331 -19.88 -23.53 7.33
N VAL A 332 -20.69 -22.95 8.21
CA VAL A 332 -20.85 -21.49 8.32
C VAL A 332 -19.73 -20.82 9.15
N ARG A 333 -18.84 -21.60 9.76
CA ARG A 333 -17.71 -21.06 10.53
C ARG A 333 -16.54 -20.84 9.58
N ASP A 334 -15.89 -19.68 9.71
CA ASP A 334 -14.75 -19.16 8.93
C ASP A 334 -14.24 -20.10 7.81
N PRO A 335 -14.57 -19.83 6.54
CA PRO A 335 -14.20 -20.72 5.45
C PRO A 335 -12.70 -20.76 5.26
N VAL A 336 -12.16 -21.97 5.04
CA VAL A 336 -10.75 -22.15 4.69
C VAL A 336 -10.52 -21.56 3.29
N PRO A 337 -9.53 -20.67 3.10
CA PRO A 337 -9.23 -20.13 1.78
C PRO A 337 -8.68 -21.22 0.87
N LEU A 338 -8.79 -21.03 -0.44
CA LEU A 338 -8.11 -21.91 -1.40
C LEU A 338 -6.59 -21.61 -1.41
N PRO A 339 -5.75 -22.64 -1.58
CA PRO A 339 -4.30 -22.44 -1.72
C PRO A 339 -3.95 -21.84 -3.09
N SER A 340 -2.70 -21.41 -3.21
CA SER A 340 -2.13 -20.84 -4.42
C SER A 340 -0.69 -21.35 -4.62
N PRO A 341 -0.06 -21.13 -5.78
CA PRO A 341 1.36 -21.47 -5.99
C PRO A 341 2.34 -20.73 -5.07
N GLY A 342 1.86 -19.77 -4.30
CA GLY A 342 2.60 -18.89 -3.42
C GLY A 342 1.82 -17.60 -3.16
N VAL A 343 2.37 -16.71 -2.33
CA VAL A 343 1.78 -15.41 -2.01
C VAL A 343 2.76 -14.30 -2.37
N GLY A 344 2.48 -13.66 -3.50
CA GLY A 344 3.26 -12.54 -4.02
C GLY A 344 2.66 -11.16 -3.74
N GLY A 345 3.24 -10.16 -4.40
CA GLY A 345 2.81 -8.77 -4.39
C GLY A 345 3.47 -7.94 -3.28
N PRO A 346 3.57 -6.61 -3.47
CA PRO A 346 4.41 -5.73 -2.67
C PRO A 346 4.00 -5.59 -1.20
N CYS A 347 2.76 -5.97 -0.85
CA CYS A 347 2.26 -5.90 0.52
C CYS A 347 2.52 -7.19 1.32
N LEU A 348 2.11 -8.34 0.79
CA LEU A 348 2.07 -9.59 1.57
C LEU A 348 3.45 -10.24 1.71
N THR A 349 4.38 -9.97 0.78
CA THR A 349 5.77 -10.44 0.89
C THR A 349 6.62 -9.63 1.88
N LYS A 350 6.06 -8.53 2.43
CA LYS A 350 6.82 -7.51 3.15
C LYS A 350 6.23 -7.21 4.53
N ASP A 351 4.95 -6.88 4.58
CA ASP A 351 4.28 -6.44 5.81
C ASP A 351 4.34 -7.48 6.95
N PRO A 352 4.19 -8.81 6.69
CA PRO A 352 4.41 -9.83 7.71
C PRO A 352 5.82 -9.82 8.31
N TYR A 353 6.86 -9.56 7.50
CA TYR A 353 8.23 -9.45 8.00
C TYR A 353 8.46 -8.15 8.78
N ILE A 354 7.86 -7.04 8.36
CA ILE A 354 7.86 -5.80 9.16
C ILE A 354 7.23 -6.07 10.53
N PHE A 355 6.11 -6.79 10.58
CA PHE A 355 5.46 -7.10 11.85
C PHE A 355 6.26 -8.12 12.67
N ALA A 356 6.87 -9.11 12.04
CA ALA A 356 7.78 -10.06 12.69
C ALA A 356 8.98 -9.33 13.33
N HIS A 357 9.57 -8.36 12.64
CA HIS A 357 10.66 -7.54 13.17
C HIS A 357 10.27 -6.82 14.45
N VAL A 358 9.10 -6.18 14.46
CA VAL A 358 8.57 -5.52 15.67
C VAL A 358 8.26 -6.55 16.76
N ALA A 359 7.64 -7.67 16.40
CA ALA A 359 7.24 -8.69 17.36
C ALA A 359 8.45 -9.33 18.06
N GLN A 360 9.56 -9.60 17.35
CA GLN A 360 10.77 -10.19 17.94
C GLN A 360 11.42 -9.30 19.01
N GLN A 361 11.15 -8.00 19.03
CA GLN A 361 11.60 -7.09 20.10
C GLN A 361 10.87 -7.33 21.42
N HIS A 362 9.70 -7.98 21.39
CA HIS A 362 8.82 -8.17 22.55
C HIS A 362 8.48 -9.65 22.83
N LEU A 363 8.55 -10.51 21.82
CA LEU A 363 8.21 -11.93 21.87
C LEU A 363 9.42 -12.74 21.38
N PRO A 364 10.16 -13.42 22.27
CA PRO A 364 11.32 -14.21 21.85
C PRO A 364 10.89 -15.46 21.06
N GLY A 365 11.68 -15.82 20.04
CA GLY A 365 11.48 -17.01 19.22
C GLY A 365 10.82 -16.74 17.87
N THR A 366 10.51 -17.81 17.13
CA THR A 366 9.83 -17.72 15.83
C THR A 366 8.41 -17.21 16.01
N THR A 367 8.09 -16.12 15.33
CA THR A 367 6.76 -15.52 15.37
C THR A 367 5.79 -16.28 14.46
N LEU A 368 4.49 -16.18 14.75
CA LEU A 368 3.44 -16.74 13.89
C LEU A 368 3.50 -16.17 12.46
N PHE A 369 3.98 -14.94 12.32
CA PHE A 369 4.11 -14.24 11.05
C PHE A 369 5.21 -14.84 10.17
N GLU A 370 6.33 -15.26 10.78
CA GLU A 370 7.38 -16.01 10.10
C GLU A 370 6.88 -17.37 9.62
N VAL A 371 6.10 -18.08 10.45
CA VAL A 371 5.53 -19.39 10.07
C VAL A 371 4.63 -19.25 8.84
N GLY A 372 3.78 -18.23 8.80
CA GLY A 372 2.94 -17.94 7.62
C GLY A 372 3.77 -17.71 6.35
N ARG A 373 4.82 -16.89 6.44
CA ARG A 373 5.74 -16.63 5.31
C ARG A 373 6.47 -17.88 4.85
N THR A 374 7.01 -18.67 5.77
CA THR A 374 7.68 -19.94 5.43
C THR A 374 6.74 -20.90 4.72
N ALA A 375 5.48 -21.01 5.16
CA ALA A 375 4.49 -21.85 4.49
C ALA A 375 4.17 -21.37 3.06
N ASN A 376 4.05 -20.05 2.88
CA ASN A 376 3.80 -19.45 1.57
C ASN A 376 4.99 -19.61 0.61
N GLU A 377 6.21 -19.36 1.07
CA GLU A 377 7.44 -19.46 0.27
C GLU A 377 7.79 -20.91 -0.06
N GLY A 378 7.47 -21.85 0.84
CA GLY A 378 7.67 -23.29 0.60
C GLY A 378 6.84 -23.85 -0.57
N MET A 379 5.79 -23.16 -1.02
CA MET A 379 5.06 -23.55 -2.23
C MET A 379 5.92 -23.45 -3.49
N HIS A 380 6.88 -22.51 -3.54
CA HIS A 380 7.70 -22.30 -4.73
C HIS A 380 8.58 -23.54 -5.01
N ASP A 381 9.22 -24.08 -3.96
CA ASP A 381 9.98 -25.33 -4.03
C ASP A 381 9.09 -26.51 -4.42
N GLN A 382 7.88 -26.61 -3.86
CA GLN A 382 6.95 -27.68 -4.20
C GLN A 382 6.59 -27.67 -5.70
N VAL A 383 6.35 -26.50 -6.30
CA VAL A 383 6.06 -26.39 -7.74
C VAL A 383 7.26 -26.86 -8.57
N LYS A 384 8.46 -26.38 -8.24
CA LYS A 384 9.70 -26.76 -8.92
C LYS A 384 9.98 -28.26 -8.81
N ASP A 385 10.00 -28.82 -7.60
CA ASP A 385 10.31 -30.23 -7.36
C ASP A 385 9.32 -31.16 -8.08
N ARG A 386 8.03 -30.80 -8.07
CA ARG A 386 7.00 -31.60 -8.74
C ARG A 386 7.08 -31.51 -10.26
N LEU A 387 7.39 -30.33 -10.82
CA LEU A 387 7.62 -30.17 -12.26
C LEU A 387 8.77 -31.07 -12.73
N VAL A 388 9.92 -31.00 -12.06
CA VAL A 388 11.10 -31.82 -12.39
C VAL A 388 10.77 -33.31 -12.29
N ALA A 389 10.17 -33.74 -11.19
CA ALA A 389 9.79 -35.14 -11.00
C ALA A 389 8.82 -35.65 -12.08
N GLN A 390 7.87 -34.81 -12.54
CA GLN A 390 6.95 -35.20 -13.60
C GLN A 390 7.62 -35.24 -14.98
N LEU A 391 8.53 -34.31 -15.29
CA LEU A 391 9.32 -34.36 -16.52
C LEU A 391 10.10 -35.67 -16.62
N GLU A 392 10.78 -36.06 -15.54
CA GLU A 392 11.52 -37.32 -15.46
C GLU A 392 10.59 -38.55 -15.56
N ALA A 393 9.43 -38.51 -14.89
CA ALA A 393 8.47 -39.60 -14.90
C ALA A 393 7.90 -39.89 -16.30
N VAL A 394 7.79 -38.88 -17.16
CA VAL A 394 7.38 -39.03 -18.57
C VAL A 394 8.56 -39.26 -19.53
N GLY A 395 9.77 -39.47 -18.99
CA GLY A 395 10.97 -39.77 -19.78
C GLY A 395 11.61 -38.58 -20.48
N LYS A 396 11.29 -37.34 -20.06
CA LYS A 396 11.92 -36.12 -20.58
C LYS A 396 13.11 -35.75 -19.68
N ASP A 397 14.24 -35.37 -20.29
CA ASP A 397 15.38 -34.78 -19.55
C ASP A 397 15.02 -33.33 -19.21
N PRO A 398 14.87 -32.96 -17.92
CA PRO A 398 14.49 -31.60 -17.52
C PRO A 398 15.38 -30.53 -18.18
N ARG A 399 16.68 -30.79 -18.32
CA ARG A 399 17.67 -29.84 -18.86
C ARG A 399 17.47 -29.50 -20.34
N HIS A 400 16.65 -30.26 -21.06
CA HIS A 400 16.26 -29.97 -22.44
C HIS A 400 14.79 -29.58 -22.58
N ALA A 401 14.02 -29.61 -21.49
CA ALA A 401 12.61 -29.31 -21.50
C ALA A 401 12.35 -27.82 -21.77
N LYS A 402 11.33 -27.55 -22.59
CA LYS A 402 10.80 -26.19 -22.79
C LYS A 402 9.57 -25.97 -21.93
N VAL A 403 9.59 -24.89 -21.16
CA VAL A 403 8.54 -24.54 -20.20
C VAL A 403 7.94 -23.17 -20.55
N LEU A 404 6.63 -23.10 -20.68
CA LEU A 404 5.90 -21.84 -20.77
C LEU A 404 5.30 -21.48 -19.42
N VAL A 405 5.57 -20.28 -18.93
CA VAL A 405 4.96 -19.73 -17.71
C VAL A 405 3.87 -18.73 -18.09
N CYS A 406 2.63 -19.01 -17.70
CA CYS A 406 1.47 -18.18 -17.93
C CYS A 406 1.03 -17.48 -16.63
N GLY A 407 1.03 -16.15 -16.65
CA GLY A 407 0.65 -15.29 -15.53
C GLY A 407 1.84 -14.91 -14.66
N LEU A 408 2.54 -13.85 -15.06
CA LEU A 408 3.72 -13.32 -14.38
C LEU A 408 3.40 -12.20 -13.40
N ALA A 409 2.31 -11.46 -13.60
CA ALA A 409 1.81 -10.52 -12.61
C ALA A 409 1.44 -11.27 -11.32
N PHE A 410 1.68 -10.63 -10.15
CA PHE A 410 1.56 -11.31 -8.85
C PHE A 410 0.15 -11.82 -8.53
N LYS A 411 -0.87 -11.34 -9.27
CA LYS A 411 -2.25 -11.83 -9.21
C LYS A 411 -2.93 -11.63 -10.56
N GLY A 412 -3.91 -12.48 -10.87
CA GLY A 412 -4.74 -12.34 -12.06
C GLY A 412 -6.12 -11.72 -11.78
N HIS A 413 -6.56 -11.66 -10.52
CA HIS A 413 -7.84 -11.07 -10.14
C HIS A 413 -7.83 -10.35 -8.77
N PRO A 414 -8.28 -9.08 -8.67
CA PRO A 414 -8.45 -8.14 -9.78
C PRO A 414 -7.19 -8.04 -10.63
N GLU A 415 -7.35 -7.79 -11.93
CA GLU A 415 -6.24 -7.77 -12.88
C GLU A 415 -5.25 -6.64 -12.56
N THR A 416 -3.96 -6.92 -12.70
CA THR A 416 -2.85 -5.97 -12.56
C THR A 416 -1.71 -6.42 -13.45
N GLY A 417 -0.89 -5.48 -13.93
CA GLY A 417 0.35 -5.76 -14.66
C GLY A 417 1.58 -5.82 -13.74
N ASP A 418 1.43 -5.69 -12.42
CA ASP A 418 2.58 -5.62 -11.51
C ASP A 418 3.24 -7.00 -11.32
N ILE A 419 4.47 -7.14 -11.81
CA ILE A 419 5.31 -8.35 -11.70
C ILE A 419 6.22 -8.30 -10.46
N ARG A 420 6.32 -7.14 -9.77
CA ARG A 420 7.25 -6.99 -8.63
C ARG A 420 6.85 -7.89 -7.47
N ASN A 421 7.82 -8.64 -6.94
CA ASN A 421 7.60 -9.63 -5.88
C ASN A 421 6.54 -10.68 -6.26
N SER A 422 6.45 -11.03 -7.55
CA SER A 422 5.55 -12.07 -8.02
C SER A 422 6.08 -13.46 -7.68
N THR A 423 5.19 -14.31 -7.17
CA THR A 423 5.44 -15.75 -7.00
C THR A 423 5.88 -16.42 -8.31
N ALA A 424 5.43 -15.92 -9.46
CA ALA A 424 5.84 -16.47 -10.74
C ALA A 424 7.35 -16.28 -10.98
N LEU A 425 7.91 -15.13 -10.58
CA LEU A 425 9.36 -14.89 -10.69
C LEU A 425 10.13 -15.78 -9.72
N ASP A 426 9.66 -15.90 -8.47
CA ASP A 426 10.32 -16.77 -7.48
C ASP A 426 10.36 -18.23 -7.96
N ILE A 427 9.28 -18.71 -8.58
CA ILE A 427 9.23 -20.06 -9.18
C ILE A 427 10.15 -20.14 -10.42
N ILE A 428 10.14 -19.13 -11.29
CA ILE A 428 11.04 -19.09 -12.46
C ILE A 428 12.50 -19.17 -12.03
N ASP A 429 12.92 -18.41 -11.02
CA ASP A 429 14.30 -18.40 -10.54
C ASP A 429 14.74 -19.77 -10.00
N LEU A 430 13.82 -20.51 -9.39
CA LEU A 430 14.04 -21.88 -8.92
C LEU A 430 14.01 -22.92 -10.05
N VAL A 431 13.17 -22.74 -11.07
CA VAL A 431 13.00 -23.71 -12.18
C VAL A 431 14.06 -23.52 -13.26
N ARG A 432 14.52 -22.28 -13.51
CA ARG A 432 15.48 -21.93 -14.56
C ARG A 432 16.77 -22.76 -14.56
N PRO A 433 17.42 -23.08 -13.42
CA PRO A 433 18.61 -23.94 -13.42
C PRO A 433 18.31 -25.41 -13.71
N GLU A 434 17.05 -25.85 -13.56
CA GLU A 434 16.63 -27.25 -13.72
C GLU A 434 16.15 -27.56 -15.15
N VAL A 435 15.75 -26.55 -15.92
CA VAL A 435 15.14 -26.72 -17.25
C VAL A 435 15.91 -26.06 -18.40
N GLY A 436 15.64 -26.49 -19.63
CA GLY A 436 16.34 -26.01 -20.82
C GLY A 436 15.93 -24.61 -21.27
N THR A 437 14.63 -24.32 -21.33
CA THR A 437 14.12 -23.02 -21.81
C THR A 437 12.87 -22.62 -21.03
N ILE A 438 12.80 -21.34 -20.65
CA ILE A 438 11.60 -20.74 -20.04
C ILE A 438 11.15 -19.57 -20.91
N LEU A 439 9.90 -19.63 -21.36
CA LEU A 439 9.18 -18.53 -22.00
C LEU A 439 8.05 -18.05 -21.09
N GLY A 440 7.64 -16.80 -21.25
CA GLY A 440 6.59 -16.17 -20.44
C GLY A 440 5.42 -15.65 -21.26
N TYR A 441 4.26 -15.61 -20.62
CA TYR A 441 3.09 -14.88 -21.10
C TYR A 441 2.37 -14.24 -19.91
N ASP A 442 2.01 -12.97 -20.04
CA ASP A 442 1.06 -12.33 -19.13
C ASP A 442 -0.08 -11.67 -19.92
N ALA A 443 -1.27 -11.60 -19.31
CA ALA A 443 -2.45 -11.04 -19.96
C ALA A 443 -2.53 -9.51 -19.87
N VAL A 444 -1.79 -8.90 -18.93
CA VAL A 444 -1.80 -7.46 -18.66
C VAL A 444 -0.40 -6.87 -18.82
N ALA A 445 0.62 -7.53 -18.26
CA ALA A 445 1.99 -7.04 -18.37
C ALA A 445 2.53 -7.19 -19.80
N THR A 446 3.27 -6.18 -20.24
CA THR A 446 3.82 -6.05 -21.59
C THR A 446 5.06 -6.93 -21.81
N THR A 447 5.38 -7.17 -23.07
CA THR A 447 6.58 -7.94 -23.45
C THR A 447 7.88 -7.30 -22.96
N GLU A 448 7.92 -5.96 -22.93
CA GLU A 448 9.03 -5.17 -22.42
C GLU A 448 9.19 -5.35 -20.91
N GLU A 449 8.10 -5.27 -20.15
CA GLU A 449 8.12 -5.51 -18.69
C GLU A 449 8.59 -6.93 -18.37
N LEU A 450 8.17 -7.94 -19.15
CA LEU A 450 8.65 -9.32 -18.97
C LEU A 450 10.17 -9.44 -19.22
N ALA A 451 10.67 -8.76 -20.25
CA ALA A 451 12.10 -8.77 -20.60
C ALA A 451 12.96 -8.09 -19.51
N GLU A 452 12.45 -7.07 -18.83
CA GLU A 452 13.13 -6.44 -17.68
C GLU A 452 13.40 -7.43 -16.54
N PHE A 453 12.56 -8.46 -16.38
CA PHE A 453 12.75 -9.55 -15.43
C PHE A 453 13.44 -10.78 -16.02
N GLY A 454 14.05 -10.66 -17.21
CA GLY A 454 14.79 -11.76 -17.85
C GLY A 454 13.90 -12.91 -18.33
N VAL A 455 12.64 -12.62 -18.65
CA VAL A 455 11.70 -13.59 -19.21
C VAL A 455 11.40 -13.22 -20.66
N GLU A 456 11.75 -14.11 -21.59
CA GLU A 456 11.40 -13.95 -23.00
C GLU A 456 9.91 -14.22 -23.19
N ALA A 457 9.19 -13.28 -23.79
CA ALA A 457 7.75 -13.38 -23.96
C ALA A 457 7.34 -14.09 -25.25
N VAL A 458 6.26 -14.87 -25.20
CA VAL A 458 5.58 -15.36 -26.42
C VAL A 458 4.62 -14.28 -26.95
N ASN A 459 4.49 -14.19 -28.27
CA ASN A 459 3.63 -13.18 -28.92
C ASN A 459 2.14 -13.42 -28.63
N SER A 460 1.74 -14.68 -28.49
CA SER A 460 0.37 -15.07 -28.18
C SER A 460 0.34 -16.44 -27.49
N LEU A 461 -0.70 -16.71 -26.71
CA LEU A 461 -0.87 -18.02 -26.07
C LEU A 461 -0.95 -19.17 -27.10
N PRO A 462 -1.78 -19.10 -28.17
CA PRO A 462 -1.88 -20.19 -29.14
C PRO A 462 -0.55 -20.57 -29.80
N GLU A 463 0.27 -19.57 -30.15
CA GLU A 463 1.60 -19.80 -30.72
C GLU A 463 2.60 -20.28 -29.65
N GLY A 464 2.48 -19.79 -28.42
CA GLY A 464 3.38 -20.11 -27.32
C GLY A 464 3.29 -21.54 -26.81
N PHE A 465 2.18 -22.26 -27.09
CA PHE A 465 2.04 -23.67 -26.70
C PHE A 465 2.85 -24.63 -27.57
N ALA A 466 3.21 -24.22 -28.79
CA ALA A 466 3.95 -25.07 -29.72
C ALA A 466 5.33 -25.44 -29.16
N ASP A 467 5.72 -26.70 -29.36
CA ASP A 467 7.00 -27.27 -28.90
C ASP A 467 7.24 -27.23 -27.38
N MET A 468 6.22 -26.96 -26.56
CA MET A 468 6.37 -26.92 -25.10
C MET A 468 6.23 -28.31 -24.48
N ASP A 469 7.10 -28.61 -23.50
CA ASP A 469 7.04 -29.82 -22.70
C ASP A 469 6.18 -29.64 -21.45
N ALA A 470 6.15 -28.42 -20.91
CA ALA A 470 5.30 -28.05 -19.79
C ALA A 470 4.75 -26.63 -19.92
N VAL A 471 3.54 -26.42 -19.40
CA VAL A 471 2.91 -25.10 -19.23
C VAL A 471 2.50 -24.93 -17.77
N LEU A 472 2.87 -23.80 -17.16
CA LEU A 472 2.57 -23.47 -15.77
C LEU A 472 1.63 -22.26 -15.72
N PHE A 473 0.42 -22.45 -15.21
CA PHE A 473 -0.52 -21.36 -14.92
C PHE A 473 -0.35 -20.89 -13.48
N LEU A 474 0.33 -19.76 -13.30
CA LEU A 474 0.78 -19.27 -11.98
C LEU A 474 -0.07 -18.12 -11.41
N ASN A 475 -0.98 -17.53 -12.20
CA ASN A 475 -2.01 -16.63 -11.69
C ASN A 475 -3.41 -16.98 -12.23
N ASN A 476 -4.44 -16.42 -11.60
CA ASN A 476 -5.85 -16.73 -11.89
C ASN A 476 -6.51 -15.74 -12.86
N HIS A 477 -5.77 -15.25 -13.86
CA HIS A 477 -6.32 -14.26 -14.78
C HIS A 477 -7.48 -14.83 -15.60
N ARG A 478 -8.58 -14.08 -15.72
CA ARG A 478 -9.80 -14.54 -16.42
C ARG A 478 -9.60 -14.77 -17.92
N ASN A 479 -8.51 -14.29 -18.50
CA ASN A 479 -8.16 -14.60 -19.88
C ASN A 479 -7.93 -16.10 -20.09
N PHE A 480 -7.38 -16.80 -19.08
CA PHE A 480 -7.10 -18.23 -19.19
C PHE A 480 -8.36 -19.11 -19.20
N THR A 481 -9.47 -18.63 -18.61
CA THR A 481 -10.74 -19.38 -18.62
C THR A 481 -11.42 -19.41 -20.00
N ARG A 482 -10.88 -18.67 -20.98
CA ARG A 482 -11.36 -18.63 -22.36
C ARG A 482 -10.51 -19.47 -23.32
N LEU A 483 -9.47 -20.13 -22.81
CA LEU A 483 -8.60 -20.97 -23.63
C LEU A 483 -9.32 -22.21 -24.14
N ASP A 484 -9.09 -22.54 -25.41
CA ASP A 484 -9.41 -23.86 -25.92
C ASP A 484 -8.35 -24.85 -25.44
N VAL A 485 -8.67 -25.55 -24.35
CA VAL A 485 -7.77 -26.53 -23.74
C VAL A 485 -7.46 -27.71 -24.67
N PHE A 486 -8.34 -28.03 -25.62
CA PHE A 486 -8.10 -29.12 -26.57
C PHE A 486 -7.06 -28.71 -27.61
N GLU A 487 -7.15 -27.49 -28.14
CA GLU A 487 -6.14 -26.96 -29.05
C GLU A 487 -4.81 -26.74 -28.34
N MET A 488 -4.81 -26.20 -27.13
CA MET A 488 -3.61 -26.01 -26.30
C MET A 488 -2.83 -27.31 -26.17
N VAL A 489 -3.45 -28.37 -25.65
CA VAL A 489 -2.76 -29.65 -25.38
C VAL A 489 -2.29 -30.32 -26.67
N ARG A 490 -3.05 -30.20 -27.77
CA ARG A 490 -2.66 -30.78 -29.07
C ARG A 490 -1.51 -30.04 -29.76
N ALA A 491 -1.30 -28.77 -29.43
CA ALA A 491 -0.20 -27.97 -29.97
C ALA A 491 1.13 -28.26 -29.28
N MET A 492 1.11 -28.78 -28.05
CA MET A 492 2.29 -29.08 -27.25
C MET A 492 3.04 -30.35 -27.73
N ASN A 493 4.24 -30.58 -27.19
CA ASN A 493 4.98 -31.84 -27.41
C ASN A 493 4.23 -33.04 -26.83
N ASP A 494 4.58 -34.24 -27.31
CA ASP A 494 4.10 -35.51 -26.76
C ASP A 494 4.30 -35.59 -25.23
N SER A 495 3.33 -36.19 -24.54
CA SER A 495 3.33 -36.29 -23.06
C SER A 495 3.54 -34.93 -22.36
N PRO A 496 2.73 -33.91 -22.67
CA PRO A 496 2.90 -32.59 -22.06
C PRO A 496 2.47 -32.58 -20.59
N ILE A 497 3.07 -31.69 -19.81
CA ILE A 497 2.72 -31.44 -18.41
C ILE A 497 2.00 -30.10 -18.30
N ILE A 498 0.77 -30.12 -17.78
CA ILE A 498 -0.01 -28.92 -17.54
C ILE A 498 -0.10 -28.72 -16.03
N PHE A 499 0.59 -27.71 -15.52
CA PHE A 499 0.48 -27.29 -14.12
C PHE A 499 -0.57 -26.19 -13.98
N ASP A 500 -1.64 -26.50 -13.26
CA ASP A 500 -2.73 -25.58 -12.96
C ASP A 500 -2.69 -25.18 -11.48
N GLY A 501 -1.98 -24.09 -11.21
CA GLY A 501 -1.77 -23.57 -9.87
C GLY A 501 -3.04 -23.01 -9.20
N TRP A 502 -4.09 -22.75 -9.98
CA TRP A 502 -5.31 -22.07 -9.51
C TRP A 502 -6.58 -22.87 -9.77
N ASN A 503 -6.45 -24.13 -10.21
CA ASN A 503 -7.55 -25.03 -10.55
C ASN A 503 -8.56 -24.36 -11.51
N LEU A 504 -8.03 -23.77 -12.59
CA LEU A 504 -8.72 -23.08 -13.67
C LEU A 504 -9.38 -24.03 -14.68
N PHE A 505 -8.83 -25.23 -14.86
CA PHE A 505 -9.26 -26.17 -15.89
C PHE A 505 -9.93 -27.41 -15.30
N HIS A 506 -10.77 -28.05 -16.11
CA HIS A 506 -11.23 -29.40 -15.82
C HIS A 506 -10.17 -30.40 -16.30
N GLU A 507 -9.57 -31.13 -15.36
CA GLU A 507 -8.52 -32.12 -15.67
C GLU A 507 -8.94 -33.13 -16.76
N GLN A 508 -10.21 -33.51 -16.81
CA GLN A 508 -10.74 -34.46 -17.80
C GLN A 508 -10.69 -33.93 -19.23
N ASP A 509 -10.76 -32.61 -19.43
CA ASP A 509 -10.68 -32.02 -20.76
C ASP A 509 -9.23 -32.06 -21.27
N ILE A 510 -8.26 -31.80 -20.38
CA ILE A 510 -6.82 -31.94 -20.66
C ILE A 510 -6.49 -33.39 -21.06
N LEU A 511 -6.92 -34.35 -20.24
CA LEU A 511 -6.60 -35.78 -20.43
C LEU A 511 -7.29 -36.41 -21.65
N LYS A 512 -8.39 -35.82 -22.14
CA LYS A 512 -9.08 -36.28 -23.37
C LYS A 512 -8.52 -35.64 -24.64
N ALA A 513 -7.77 -34.54 -24.52
CA ALA A 513 -7.26 -33.82 -25.68
C ALA A 513 -6.13 -34.60 -26.39
N ALA A 514 -5.18 -35.12 -25.61
CA ALA A 514 -4.09 -36.01 -26.00
C ALA A 514 -3.51 -36.70 -24.75
N PRO A 515 -2.68 -37.77 -24.87
CA PRO A 515 -1.97 -38.35 -23.74
C PRO A 515 -1.07 -37.30 -23.06
N ALA A 516 -1.45 -36.92 -21.84
CA ALA A 516 -0.89 -35.79 -21.10
C ALA A 516 -0.94 -36.03 -19.58
N VAL A 517 -0.20 -35.19 -18.85
CA VAL A 517 -0.21 -35.11 -17.38
C VAL A 517 -0.86 -33.79 -16.96
N TYR A 518 -1.89 -33.90 -16.11
CA TYR A 518 -2.47 -32.75 -15.41
C TYR A 518 -1.94 -32.71 -13.98
N MET A 519 -1.47 -31.55 -13.55
CA MET A 519 -0.92 -31.31 -12.22
C MET A 519 -1.62 -30.12 -11.56
N GLY A 520 -2.44 -30.39 -10.54
CA GLY A 520 -2.89 -29.35 -9.61
C GLY A 520 -1.85 -29.06 -8.53
N LEU A 521 -2.16 -28.17 -7.58
CA LEU A 521 -1.25 -27.81 -6.46
C LEU A 521 -0.85 -28.97 -5.55
N SER A 522 -1.66 -30.02 -5.48
CA SER A 522 -1.44 -31.16 -4.56
C SER A 522 -1.79 -32.52 -5.17
N HIS A 523 -2.19 -32.58 -6.44
CA HIS A 523 -2.48 -33.85 -7.10
C HIS A 523 -1.94 -33.89 -8.52
N VAL A 524 -1.73 -35.11 -9.00
CA VAL A 524 -1.31 -35.44 -10.36
C VAL A 524 -2.24 -36.51 -10.90
N VAL A 525 -2.70 -36.32 -12.14
CA VAL A 525 -3.46 -37.30 -12.91
C VAL A 525 -2.82 -37.42 -14.29
N SER A 526 -2.70 -38.64 -14.80
CA SER A 526 -2.09 -38.90 -16.10
C SER A 526 -2.98 -39.81 -16.94
N SER A 527 -3.01 -39.53 -18.25
CA SER A 527 -3.64 -40.39 -19.27
C SER A 527 -2.61 -41.21 -20.04
N LEU A 528 -1.32 -41.08 -19.69
CA LEU A 528 -0.25 -41.85 -20.28
C LEU A 528 -0.38 -43.33 -19.88
N PRO A 529 -0.02 -44.27 -20.77
CA PRO A 529 0.02 -45.68 -20.43
C PRO A 529 0.97 -45.89 -19.25
N THR A 530 0.50 -46.57 -18.19
CA THR A 530 1.39 -47.05 -17.14
C THR A 530 2.33 -48.10 -17.75
N SER A 531 3.62 -47.79 -17.79
CA SER A 531 4.69 -48.67 -18.30
C SER A 531 4.85 -49.93 -17.47
#